data_AF-A0A2D5XUM0-F1
#
_entry.id   AF-A0A2D5XUM0-F1
#
_cell.length_a   1.000
_cell.length_b   1.000
_cell.length_c   1.000
_cell.angle_alpha   90.00
_cell.angle_beta   90.00
_cell.angle_gamma   90.00
#
_symmetry.space_group_name_H-M   'P 1'
#
loop_
_entity.id
_entity.type
_entity.pdbx_description
1 polymer ?
#
loop_
_entity_poly.entity_id
_entity_poly.type
_entity_poly.pdbx_seq_one_letter_code
_entity_poly.pdbx_strand_id
1 'polypeptide(L)'
;MKTLQEELDRTTGVRDQIAEMAESMNVPIGETTIQHLRSASWYGNQIQEQLRTISNRADFLTEEVTDQRRDMAMTRNQHERAVQKSTEFDRRQSAEREARREASMPPRRSPSR
;
A
#
# COMPACT_ATOMS: atom_id res chain seq x y z
N MET A 1 0.09 15.46 6.79
CA MET A 1 0.27 14.68 5.55
C MET A 1 -0.71 13.52 5.66
N LYS A 2 -1.62 13.34 4.69
CA LYS A 2 -2.53 12.17 4.69
C LYS A 2 -1.87 11.04 3.91
N THR A 3 -2.09 9.80 4.33
CA THR A 3 -1.55 8.62 3.60
C THR A 3 -2.45 8.25 2.42
N LEU A 4 -1.89 7.54 1.43
CA LEU A 4 -2.68 7.03 0.29
C LEU A 4 -3.83 6.12 0.74
N GLN A 5 -3.62 5.33 1.80
CA GLN A 5 -4.67 4.47 2.38
C GLN A 5 -5.82 5.30 2.96
N GLU A 6 -5.52 6.35 3.73
CA GLU A 6 -6.55 7.23 4.30
C GLU A 6 -7.36 7.94 3.20
N GLU A 7 -6.71 8.27 2.08
CA GLU A 7 -7.38 8.89 0.94
C GLU A 7 -8.28 7.89 0.20
N LEU A 8 -7.83 6.64 0.04
CA LEU A 8 -8.64 5.56 -0.51
C LEU A 8 -9.89 5.34 0.37
N ASP A 9 -9.71 5.14 1.67
CA ASP A 9 -10.82 4.88 2.61
C ASP A 9 -11.85 6.01 2.58
N ARG A 10 -11.37 7.26 2.54
CA ARG A 10 -12.25 8.44 2.42
C ARG A 10 -12.99 8.47 1.09
N THR A 11 -12.31 8.18 -0.01
CA THR A 11 -12.89 8.22 -1.36
C THR A 11 -13.95 7.14 -1.52
N THR A 12 -13.69 5.93 -1.03
CA THR A 12 -14.64 4.83 -0.96
C THR A 12 -15.85 5.20 -0.10
N GLY A 13 -15.65 5.79 1.08
CA GLY A 13 -16.76 6.22 1.92
C GLY A 13 -17.66 7.27 1.27
N VAL A 14 -17.10 8.24 0.55
CA VAL A 14 -17.89 9.25 -0.18
C VAL A 14 -18.59 8.61 -1.39
N ARG A 15 -17.94 7.69 -2.11
CA ARG A 15 -18.57 6.93 -3.20
C ARG A 15 -19.81 6.20 -2.70
N ASP A 16 -19.70 5.50 -1.58
CA ASP A 16 -20.80 4.71 -1.03
C ASP A 16 -21.97 5.61 -0.58
N GLN A 17 -21.69 6.78 0.00
CA GLN A 17 -22.71 7.79 0.30
C GLN A 17 -23.41 8.32 -0.97
N ILE A 18 -22.67 8.55 -2.05
CA ILE A 18 -23.25 9.02 -3.33
C ILE A 18 -24.10 7.92 -3.97
N ALA A 19 -23.68 6.66 -3.88
CA ALA A 19 -24.47 5.52 -4.35
C ALA A 19 -25.79 5.42 -3.57
N GLU A 20 -25.76 5.54 -2.24
CA GLU A 20 -26.96 5.55 -1.40
C GLU A 20 -27.90 6.72 -1.77
N MET A 21 -27.36 7.92 -2.01
CA MET A 21 -28.14 9.06 -2.48
C MET A 21 -28.81 8.78 -3.83
N ALA A 22 -28.11 8.12 -4.76
CA ALA A 22 -28.65 7.73 -6.06
C ALA A 22 -29.83 6.75 -5.93
N GLU A 23 -29.71 5.77 -5.03
CA GLU A 23 -30.76 4.78 -4.76
C GLU A 23 -32.00 5.41 -4.10
N SER A 24 -31.79 6.38 -3.21
CA SER A 24 -32.87 7.09 -2.50
C SER A 24 -33.66 8.07 -3.38
N MET A 25 -33.16 8.42 -4.57
CA MET A 25 -33.72 9.46 -5.44
C MET A 25 -34.90 8.99 -6.32
N ASN A 26 -35.49 7.84 -6.02
CA ASN A 26 -36.57 7.28 -6.81
C ASN A 26 -37.82 8.19 -6.73
N VAL A 27 -38.35 8.61 -7.89
CA VAL A 27 -39.54 9.47 -7.94
C VAL A 27 -40.73 8.70 -7.37
N PRO A 28 -41.43 9.22 -6.34
CA PRO A 28 -42.56 8.52 -5.75
C PRO A 28 -43.65 8.23 -6.80
N ILE A 29 -44.25 7.05 -6.70
CA ILE A 29 -45.32 6.61 -7.60
C ILE A 29 -46.59 7.43 -7.27
N GLY A 30 -46.99 8.34 -8.16
CA GLY A 30 -48.17 9.21 -7.97
C GLY A 30 -48.18 10.45 -8.86
N GLU A 31 -49.18 11.31 -8.68
CA GLU A 31 -49.24 12.62 -9.38
C GLU A 31 -48.01 13.45 -9.03
N THR A 32 -47.21 13.75 -10.05
CA THR A 32 -45.95 14.48 -9.92
C THR A 32 -45.94 15.64 -10.92
N THR A 33 -45.51 16.83 -10.50
CA THR A 33 -45.44 17.98 -11.41
C THR A 33 -44.29 17.84 -12.40
N ILE A 34 -44.44 18.38 -13.61
CA ILE A 34 -43.39 18.39 -14.65
C ILE A 34 -42.08 19.02 -14.12
N GLN A 35 -42.19 20.04 -13.27
CA GLN A 35 -41.03 20.67 -12.63
C GLN A 35 -40.26 19.69 -11.74
N HIS A 36 -40.97 18.84 -10.99
CA HIS A 36 -40.36 17.84 -10.13
C HIS A 36 -39.62 16.78 -10.95
N LEU A 37 -40.22 16.30 -12.06
CA LEU A 37 -39.58 15.35 -12.98
C LEU A 37 -38.29 15.92 -13.61
N ARG A 38 -38.30 17.21 -14.01
CA ARG A 38 -37.10 17.87 -14.53
C ARG A 38 -36.00 17.99 -13.47
N SER A 39 -36.37 18.37 -12.24
CA SER A 39 -35.39 18.45 -11.15
C SER A 39 -34.79 17.09 -10.82
N ALA A 40 -35.61 16.03 -10.74
CA ALA A 40 -35.13 14.67 -10.49
C ALA A 40 -34.19 14.18 -11.59
N SER A 41 -34.49 14.45 -12.87
CA SER A 41 -33.60 14.12 -13.98
C SER A 41 -32.27 14.87 -13.92
N TRP A 42 -32.31 16.17 -13.61
CA TRP A 42 -31.09 16.98 -13.50
C TRP A 42 -30.18 16.53 -12.35
N TYR A 43 -30.74 16.36 -11.15
CA TYR A 43 -29.99 15.86 -9.99
C TYR A 43 -29.51 14.43 -10.20
N GLY A 44 -30.31 13.58 -10.83
CA GLY A 44 -29.94 12.19 -11.14
C GLY A 44 -28.71 12.12 -12.04
N ASN A 45 -28.70 12.91 -13.13
CA ASN A 45 -27.53 12.98 -14.02
C ASN A 45 -26.29 13.50 -13.29
N GLN A 46 -26.43 14.50 -12.43
CA GLN A 46 -25.32 15.07 -11.67
C GLN A 46 -24.74 14.05 -10.67
N ILE A 47 -25.61 13.30 -9.97
CA ILE A 47 -25.19 12.24 -9.05
C ILE A 47 -24.48 11.12 -9.80
N GLN A 48 -24.98 10.70 -10.96
CA GLN A 48 -24.33 9.68 -11.79
C GLN A 48 -22.94 10.13 -12.27
N GLU A 49 -22.79 11.39 -12.67
CA GLU A 49 -21.50 11.96 -13.07
C GLU A 49 -20.50 11.98 -11.89
N GLN A 50 -20.95 12.38 -10.70
CA GLN A 50 -20.11 12.36 -9.50
C GLN A 50 -19.75 10.93 -9.10
N LEU A 51 -20.69 9.99 -9.17
CA LEU A 51 -20.46 8.59 -8.86
C LEU A 51 -19.40 7.98 -9.78
N ARG A 52 -19.47 8.28 -11.08
CA ARG A 52 -18.45 7.87 -12.05
C ARG A 52 -17.07 8.45 -11.69
N THR A 53 -17.03 9.76 -11.44
CA THR A 53 -15.76 10.46 -11.13
C THR A 53 -15.11 9.88 -9.88
N ILE A 54 -15.88 9.65 -8.82
CA ILE A 54 -15.34 9.18 -7.56
C ILE A 54 -15.01 7.68 -7.59
N SER A 55 -15.72 6.88 -8.37
CA SER A 55 -15.36 5.48 -8.62
C SER A 55 -14.03 5.38 -9.34
N ASN A 56 -13.82 6.15 -10.41
CA ASN A 56 -12.54 6.20 -11.11
C ASN A 56 -11.38 6.61 -10.17
N ARG A 57 -11.63 7.54 -9.24
CA ARG A 57 -10.64 7.92 -8.23
C ARG A 57 -10.35 6.80 -7.24
N ALA A 58 -11.37 6.07 -6.79
CA ALA A 58 -11.20 4.93 -5.90
C ALA A 58 -10.37 3.81 -6.58
N ASP A 59 -10.63 3.54 -7.86
CA ASP A 59 -9.88 2.55 -8.64
C ASP A 59 -8.41 2.96 -8.77
N PHE A 60 -8.15 4.22 -9.15
CA PHE A 60 -6.80 4.77 -9.21
C PHE A 60 -6.05 4.69 -7.87
N LEU A 61 -6.69 5.11 -6.78
CA LEU A 61 -6.08 5.04 -5.44
C LEU A 61 -5.82 3.61 -4.98
N THR A 62 -6.65 2.66 -5.41
CA THR A 62 -6.43 1.23 -5.12
C THR A 62 -5.15 0.75 -5.78
N GLU A 63 -4.94 1.08 -7.06
CA GLU A 63 -3.73 0.76 -7.82
C GLU A 63 -2.48 1.36 -7.16
N GLU A 64 -2.52 2.66 -6.84
CA GLU A 64 -1.42 3.37 -6.17
C GLU A 64 -1.07 2.77 -4.80
N VAL A 65 -2.07 2.39 -3.99
CA VAL A 65 -1.82 1.72 -2.70
C VAL A 65 -1.16 0.36 -2.90
N THR A 66 -1.59 -0.41 -3.91
CA THR A 66 -0.97 -1.71 -4.21
C THR A 66 0.47 -1.56 -4.69
N ASP A 67 0.76 -0.59 -5.55
CA ASP A 67 2.10 -0.33 -6.06
C ASP A 67 3.03 0.16 -4.95
N GLN A 68 2.57 1.09 -4.11
CA GLN A 68 3.33 1.53 -2.95
C GLN A 68 3.69 0.37 -2.02
N ARG A 69 2.75 -0.55 -1.76
CA ARG A 69 3.02 -1.75 -0.94
C ARG A 69 4.04 -2.67 -1.59
N ARG A 70 3.98 -2.84 -2.91
CA ARG A 70 4.92 -3.64 -3.68
C ARG A 70 6.33 -3.05 -3.61
N ASP A 71 6.46 -1.74 -3.80
CA ASP A 71 7.73 -1.03 -3.74
C ASP A 71 8.36 -1.14 -2.35
N MET A 72 7.57 -0.91 -1.29
CA MET A 72 8.04 -1.07 0.09
C MET A 72 8.55 -2.49 0.35
N ALA A 73 7.85 -3.52 -0.14
CA ALA A 73 8.28 -4.90 0.00
C ALA A 73 9.58 -5.18 -0.77
N MET A 74 9.72 -4.65 -1.99
CA MET A 74 10.95 -4.78 -2.78
C MET A 74 12.14 -4.10 -2.12
N THR A 75 11.99 -2.85 -1.68
CA THR A 75 13.05 -2.10 -1.00
C THR A 75 13.47 -2.81 0.28
N ARG A 76 12.52 -3.31 1.07
CA ARG A 76 12.80 -4.09 2.27
C ARG A 76 13.59 -5.36 1.95
N ASN A 77 13.19 -6.12 0.93
CA ASN A 77 13.89 -7.33 0.54
C ASN A 77 15.32 -7.05 0.06
N GLN A 78 15.50 -5.99 -0.72
CA GLN A 78 16.83 -5.56 -1.17
C GLN A 78 17.71 -5.17 0.01
N HIS A 79 17.16 -4.42 0.97
CA HIS A 79 17.87 -4.04 2.18
C HIS A 79 18.28 -5.27 3.01
N GLU A 80 17.36 -6.21 3.26
CA GLU A 80 17.64 -7.45 3.98
C GLU A 80 18.74 -8.27 3.30
N ARG A 81 18.71 -8.40 1.98
CA ARG A 81 19.77 -9.08 1.21
C ARG A 81 21.11 -8.38 1.31
N ALA A 82 21.14 -7.05 1.25
CA ALA A 82 22.37 -6.28 1.40
C ALA A 82 22.98 -6.45 2.79
N VAL A 83 22.16 -6.41 3.85
CA VAL A 83 22.58 -6.65 5.22
C VAL A 83 23.12 -8.06 5.39
N GLN A 84 22.40 -9.09 4.91
CA GLN A 84 22.86 -10.48 4.96
C GLN A 84 24.23 -10.64 4.30
N LYS A 85 24.39 -10.11 3.08
CA LYS A 85 25.67 -10.17 2.35
C LYS A 85 26.80 -9.48 3.12
N SER A 86 26.55 -8.32 3.73
CA SER A 86 27.53 -7.63 4.58
C SER A 86 27.93 -8.49 5.78
N THR A 87 26.95 -9.03 6.51
CA THR A 87 27.22 -9.85 7.70
C THR A 87 28.00 -11.12 7.37
N GLU A 88 27.73 -11.76 6.23
CA GLU A 88 28.50 -12.91 5.77
C GLU A 88 29.94 -12.54 5.43
N PHE A 89 30.13 -11.40 4.76
CA PHE A 89 31.46 -10.89 4.43
C PHE A 89 32.29 -10.62 5.68
N ASP A 90 31.70 -9.93 6.67
CA ASP A 90 32.37 -9.60 7.93
C ASP A 90 32.72 -10.86 8.73
N ARG A 91 31.84 -11.87 8.73
CA ARG A 91 32.11 -13.19 9.33
C ARG A 91 33.28 -13.90 8.67
N ARG A 92 33.32 -13.94 7.33
CA ARG A 92 34.44 -14.55 6.59
C ARG A 92 35.75 -13.84 6.88
N GLN A 93 35.75 -12.50 6.85
CA GLN A 93 36.95 -11.71 7.14
C GLN A 93 37.45 -11.94 8.58
N SER A 94 36.54 -12.06 9.54
CA SER A 94 36.88 -12.34 10.93
C SER A 94 37.48 -13.74 11.09
N ALA A 95 36.87 -14.76 10.47
CA ALA A 95 37.39 -16.12 10.47
C ALA A 95 38.78 -16.22 9.82
N GLU A 96 39.01 -15.53 8.70
CA GLU A 96 40.33 -15.46 8.07
C GLU A 96 41.39 -14.80 8.97
N ARG A 97 41.02 -13.72 9.67
CA ARG A 97 41.91 -13.06 10.64
C ARG A 97 42.25 -13.98 11.81
N GLU A 98 41.27 -14.73 12.31
CA GLU A 98 41.47 -15.70 13.39
C GLU A 98 42.36 -16.86 12.94
N ALA A 99 42.10 -17.45 11.77
CA ALA A 99 42.95 -18.51 11.20
C ALA A 99 44.40 -18.06 11.00
N ARG A 100 44.62 -16.83 10.51
CA ARG A 100 45.97 -16.24 10.40
C ARG A 100 46.63 -16.06 11.76
N ARG A 101 45.88 -15.65 12.79
CA ARG A 101 46.39 -15.54 14.16
C ARG A 101 46.76 -16.91 14.72
N GLU A 102 45.91 -17.91 14.55
CA GLU A 102 46.19 -19.27 15.01
C GLU A 102 47.41 -19.87 14.32
N ALA A 103 47.54 -19.70 13.00
CA ALA A 103 48.70 -20.18 12.24
C ALA A 103 50.04 -19.50 12.61
N SER A 104 49.98 -18.30 13.18
CA SER A 104 51.17 -17.57 13.66
C SER A 104 51.50 -17.82 15.13
N MET A 105 50.67 -18.59 15.85
CA MET A 105 50.96 -18.99 17.21
C MET A 105 51.97 -20.15 17.24
N PRO A 106 52.98 -20.09 18.13
CA PRO A 106 53.91 -21.21 18.31
C PRO A 106 53.19 -22.46 18.82
N PRO A 107 53.68 -23.68 18.49
CA PRO A 107 53.02 -24.93 18.86
C PRO A 107 52.83 -25.00 20.38
N ARG A 108 51.59 -25.27 20.81
CA ARG A 108 51.25 -25.41 22.23
C ARG A 108 52.07 -26.57 22.80
N ARG A 109 52.98 -26.27 23.74
CA ARG A 109 53.75 -27.27 24.48
C ARG A 109 52.79 -28.28 25.10
N SER A 110 52.87 -29.53 24.66
CA SER A 110 52.18 -30.65 25.30
C SER A 110 52.69 -30.78 26.74
N PRO A 111 51.82 -30.95 27.74
CA PRO A 111 52.29 -31.20 29.10
C PRO A 111 53.03 -32.53 29.13
N SER A 112 54.34 -32.46 29.37
CA SER A 112 55.20 -33.61 29.62
C SER A 112 54.70 -34.35 30.86
N ARG A 113 54.40 -35.64 30.67
CA ARG A 113 53.93 -36.58 31.69
C ARG A 113 55.06 -36.99 32.62
#